data_AF-A0A5C8AZB2-F1
#
_entry.id   AF-A0A5C8AZB2-F1
#
_cell.length_a   1.000
_cell.length_b   1.000
_cell.length_c   1.000
_cell.angle_alpha   90.00
_cell.angle_beta   90.00
_cell.angle_gamma   90.00
#
_symmetry.space_group_name_H-M   'P 1'
#
loop_
_entity.id
_entity.type
_entity.pdbx_description
1 polymer ?
#
loop_
_entity_poly.entity_id
_entity_poly.type
_entity_poly.pdbx_seq_one_letter_code
_entity_poly.pdbx_strand_id
1 'polypeptide(L)' 'MANKTQATRQKLVFRLESAQTKPRKPLTFMKQTGAGSHRKTTSALRAADKRGIKKLASESESD' A
#
# COMPACT_ATOMS: atom_id res chain seq x y z
N MET A 1 16.40 -40.40 43.95
CA MET A 1 15.81 -39.09 44.33
C MET A 1 15.57 -38.21 43.09
N ALA A 2 14.86 -38.71 42.08
CA ALA A 2 14.67 -37.98 40.81
C ALA A 2 13.38 -37.14 40.77
N ASN A 3 12.39 -37.47 41.62
CA ASN A 3 11.06 -36.85 41.55
C ASN A 3 10.85 -35.72 42.57
N LYS A 4 11.78 -35.55 43.53
CA LYS A 4 11.64 -34.57 44.64
C LYS A 4 11.77 -33.11 44.17
N THR A 5 12.37 -32.89 43.00
CA THR A 5 12.55 -31.58 42.35
C THR A 5 11.42 -31.21 41.38
N GLN A 6 10.50 -32.12 41.05
CA GLN A 6 9.39 -31.82 40.14
C GLN A 6 8.18 -31.21 40.86
N ALA A 7 7.92 -31.60 42.11
CA ALA A 7 6.79 -31.10 42.89
C ALA A 7 6.93 -29.62 43.29
N THR A 8 8.17 -29.12 43.42
CA THR A 8 8.47 -27.72 43.79
C THR A 8 8.70 -26.81 42.58
N ARG A 9 8.65 -27.34 41.35
CA ARG A 9 8.74 -26.50 40.14
C ARG A 9 7.44 -25.73 39.96
N GLN A 10 7.49 -24.43 40.23
CA GLN A 10 6.44 -23.51 39.81
C GLN A 10 6.34 -23.57 38.28
N LYS A 11 5.18 -23.97 37.75
CA LYS A 11 4.91 -23.90 36.32
C LYS A 11 4.90 -22.43 35.92
N LEU A 12 5.92 -21.99 35.19
CA LEU A 12 5.94 -20.68 34.56
C LEU A 12 4.93 -20.72 33.41
N VAL A 13 3.65 -20.49 33.72
CA VAL A 13 2.59 -20.37 32.72
C VAL A 13 2.60 -18.93 32.23
N PHE A 14 3.27 -18.69 31.12
CA PHE A 14 3.20 -17.41 30.43
C PHE A 14 2.01 -17.45 29.46
N ARG A 15 1.12 -16.47 29.56
CA ARG A 15 0.12 -16.24 28.52
C ARG A 15 0.82 -15.50 27.38
N LEU A 16 1.05 -16.20 26.27
CA LEU A 16 1.46 -15.58 25.03
C LEU A 16 0.25 -14.82 24.47
N GLU A 17 0.11 -13.56 24.85
CA GLU A 17 -0.81 -12.68 24.14
C GLU A 17 -0.30 -12.54 22.70
N SER A 18 -1.11 -12.94 21.72
CA SER A 18 -0.74 -12.76 20.32
C SER A 18 -0.58 -11.27 20.07
N ALA A 19 0.60 -10.82 19.65
CA ALA A 19 0.89 -9.40 19.38
C ALA A 19 -0.01 -8.78 18.29
N GLN A 20 -0.92 -9.56 17.69
CA GLN A 20 -1.70 -9.18 16.54
C GLN A 20 -3.10 -9.83 16.57
N THR A 21 -4.06 -9.19 17.25
CA THR A 21 -5.48 -9.61 17.28
C THR A 21 -6.19 -9.46 15.93
N LYS A 22 -5.65 -8.65 15.01
CA LYS A 22 -6.19 -8.44 13.66
C LYS A 22 -5.06 -8.44 12.63
N PRO A 23 -5.19 -9.13 11.48
CA PRO A 23 -4.13 -9.13 10.46
C PRO A 23 -3.80 -7.70 10.03
N ARG A 24 -2.50 -7.37 9.95
CA ARG A 24 -2.04 -5.99 9.69
C ARG A 24 -2.65 -5.40 8.41
N LYS A 25 -3.02 -6.23 7.43
CA LYS A 25 -3.91 -5.91 6.30
C LYS A 25 -4.59 -7.21 5.81
N PRO A 26 -5.91 -7.42 6.00
CA PRO A 26 -6.56 -8.68 5.62
C PRO A 26 -6.53 -8.92 4.11
N LEU A 27 -6.73 -7.90 3.29
CA LEU A 27 -6.54 -7.96 1.84
C LEU A 27 -6.12 -6.55 1.42
N THR A 28 -4.84 -6.31 1.18
CA THR A 28 -4.45 -5.10 0.44
C THR A 28 -5.05 -5.20 -0.94
N PHE A 29 -5.90 -4.24 -1.33
CA PHE A 29 -6.23 -3.98 -2.72
C PHE A 29 -4.93 -3.84 -3.51
N MET A 30 -4.45 -4.93 -4.09
CA MET A 30 -3.39 -4.89 -5.07
C MET A 30 -3.93 -4.02 -6.20
N LYS A 31 -3.32 -2.85 -6.39
CA LYS A 31 -3.62 -2.01 -7.56
C LYS A 31 -3.37 -2.89 -8.77
N GLN A 32 -4.43 -3.30 -9.46
CA GLN A 32 -4.33 -4.04 -10.71
C GLN A 32 -3.66 -3.13 -11.73
N THR A 33 -2.33 -3.20 -11.82
CA THR A 33 -1.58 -2.72 -12.98
C THR A 33 -1.71 -3.80 -14.04
N GLY A 34 -2.85 -3.82 -14.74
CA GLY A 34 -3.10 -4.77 -15.82
C GLY A 34 -2.16 -4.54 -17.00
N ALA A 35 -1.90 -5.61 -17.77
CA ALA A 35 -1.12 -5.63 -19.01
C ALA A 35 -1.86 -4.96 -20.19
N GLY A 36 -2.42 -3.77 -19.96
CA GLY A 36 -3.13 -2.97 -20.96
C GLY A 36 -2.32 -1.75 -21.41
N SER A 37 -2.85 -1.03 -22.41
CA SER A 37 -2.27 0.24 -22.85
C SER A 37 -2.13 1.21 -21.67
N HIS A 38 -0.96 1.83 -21.55
CA HIS A 38 -0.64 2.72 -20.45
C HIS A 38 -1.58 3.93 -20.43
N ARG A 39 -2.52 3.94 -19.49
CA ARG A 39 -3.43 5.08 -19.26
C ARG A 39 -2.68 6.20 -18.57
N LYS A 40 -2.64 7.38 -19.20
CA LYS A 40 -2.09 8.59 -18.60
C LYS A 40 -2.93 9.00 -17.40
N THR A 41 -2.27 9.54 -16.38
CA THR A 41 -2.94 10.10 -15.19
C THR A 41 -3.76 11.33 -15.59
N THR A 42 -4.77 11.66 -14.79
CA THR A 42 -5.59 12.87 -15.00
C THR A 42 -4.74 14.16 -15.01
N SER A 43 -3.66 14.19 -14.23
CA SER A 43 -2.69 15.30 -14.23
C SER A 43 -1.93 15.42 -15.55
N ALA A 44 -1.53 14.30 -16.16
CA ALA A 44 -0.81 14.29 -17.43
C ALA A 44 -1.70 14.75 -18.59
N LEU A 45 -2.99 14.38 -18.58
CA LEU A 45 -3.97 14.87 -19.55
C LEU A 45 -4.11 16.40 -19.47
N ARG A 46 -4.37 16.94 -18.26
CA ARG A 46 -4.46 18.40 -18.06
C ARG A 46 -3.22 19.16 -18.51
N ALA A 47 -2.03 18.60 -18.30
CA ALA A 47 -0.79 19.22 -18.73
C ALA A 47 -0.66 19.24 -20.26
N ALA A 48 -1.10 18.19 -20.95
CA ALA A 48 -1.15 18.14 -22.40
C ALA A 48 -2.14 19.19 -22.95
N ASP A 49 -3.33 19.29 -22.36
CA ASP A 49 -4.35 20.25 -22.77
C ASP A 49 -3.86 21.70 -22.63
N LYS A 50 -3.21 22.04 -21.50
CA LYS A 50 -2.60 23.36 -21.30
C LYS A 50 -1.56 23.70 -22.36
N ARG A 51 -0.73 22.73 -22.76
CA ARG A 51 0.26 22.92 -23.82
C ARG A 51 -0.41 23.10 -25.19
N GLY A 52 -1.49 22.36 -25.45
CA GLY A 52 -2.30 22.51 -26.66
C GLY A 52 -2.88 23.92 -26.78
N ILE A 53 -3.52 24.42 -25.71
CA ILE A 53 -4.09 25.77 -25.66
C ILE A 53 -3.00 26.83 -25.89
N LYS A 54 -1.82 26.69 -25.26
CA LYS A 54 -0.72 27.64 -25.44
C LYS A 54 -0.22 27.71 -26.89
N LYS A 55 -0.16 26.58 -27.60
CA LYS A 55 0.24 26.53 -29.00
C LYS A 55 -0.77 27.23 -29.91
N LEU A 56 -2.05 26.94 -29.69
CA LEU A 56 -3.14 27.59 -30.43
C LEU A 56 -3.15 29.10 -30.21
N ALA A 57 -2.92 29.55 -28.97
CA ALA A 57 -2.83 30.97 -28.65
C ALA A 57 -1.64 31.66 -29.35
N SER A 58 -0.48 30.99 -29.46
CA SER A 58 0.67 31.54 -30.19
C SER A 58 0.45 31.60 -31.70
N GLU A 59 -0.28 30.65 -32.28
CA GLU A 59 -0.63 30.68 -33.71
C GLU A 59 -1.63 31.80 -34.01
N SER A 60 -2.59 32.09 -33.11
CA SER A 60 -3.54 33.19 -33.30
C SER A 60 -2.96 34.61 -33.13
N GLU A 61 -1.77 34.76 -32.53
CA GLU A 61 -1.07 36.05 -32.42
C GLU A 61 -0.10 36.31 -33.59
N SER A 62 0.06 35.34 -34.50
CA SER A 62 1.02 35.37 -35.61
C SER A 62 0.40 35.79 -36.96
N ASP A 63 -0.92 36.01 -37.02
CA ASP A 63 -1.69 36.55 -38.15
C ASP A 63 -2.14 37.99 -37.86
#